data_AF-M4RIT9-F1
#
_entry.id   AF-M4RIT9-F1
#
_cell.length_a   1.000
_cell.length_b   1.000
_cell.length_c   1.000
_cell.angle_alpha   90.00
_cell.angle_beta   90.00
_cell.angle_gamma   90.00
#
_symmetry.space_group_name_H-M   'P 1'
#
loop_
_entity.id
_entity.type
_entity.pdbx_description
1 polymer ?
#
loop_
_entity_poly.entity_id
_entity_poly.type
_entity_poly.pdbx_seq_one_letter_code
_entity_poly.pdbx_strand_id
1 'polypeptide(L)' 'MYLAVVIDLYSRKVVGWSMSSRMKASLVCDALTMAIWQRQPKARLIVHSDQSLSPPYQGLSAA' A
#
# COMPACT_ATOMS: atom_id res chain seq x y z
N MET A 1 12.44 4.53 9.04
CA MET A 1 12.00 5.24 7.82
C MET A 1 10.91 4.40 7.18
N TYR A 2 9.89 5.03 6.60
CA TYR A 2 8.72 4.36 6.02
C TYR A 2 8.51 4.85 4.59
N LEU A 3 8.16 3.92 3.69
CA LEU A 3 7.91 4.16 2.28
C LEU A 3 6.53 3.57 1.94
N ALA A 4 5.68 4.36 1.32
CA ALA A 4 4.45 3.88 0.68
C ALA A 4 4.66 3.86 -0.83
N VAL A 5 4.19 2.79 -1.49
CA VAL A 5 4.31 2.59 -2.94
C VAL A 5 2.95 2.14 -3.48
N VAL A 6 2.52 2.72 -4.60
CA VAL A 6 1.35 2.28 -5.36
C VAL A 6 1.81 1.70 -6.68
N ILE A 7 1.37 0.49 -6.96
CA ILE A 7 1.71 -0.26 -8.18
C ILE A 7 0.45 -0.41 -9.02
N ASP A 8 0.57 -0.16 -10.32
CA ASP A 8 -0.45 -0.57 -11.28
C ASP A 8 -0.33 -2.08 -11.54
N LEU A 9 -1.40 -2.83 -11.24
CA LEU A 9 -1.41 -4.29 -11.31
C LEU A 9 -1.24 -4.81 -12.75
N TYR A 10 -1.75 -4.10 -13.76
CA TYR A 10 -1.64 -4.52 -15.16
C TYR A 10 -0.20 -4.38 -15.67
N SER A 11 0.37 -3.18 -15.53
CA SER A 11 1.71 -2.89 -16.08
C SER A 11 2.87 -3.21 -15.13
N ARG A 12 2.58 -3.52 -13.86
CA ARG A 12 3.55 -3.71 -12.77
C ARG A 12 4.44 -2.49 -12.49
N LYS A 13 4.11 -1.32 -13.04
CA LYS A 13 4.88 -0.09 -12.81
C LYS A 13 4.51 0.52 -11.46
N VAL A 14 5.52 1.06 -10.77
CA VAL A 14 5.30 2.02 -9.69
C VAL A 14 4.72 3.28 -10.30
N VAL A 15 3.58 3.73 -9.76
CA VAL A 15 2.84 4.90 -10.26
C VAL A 15 2.70 5.99 -9.21
N GLY A 16 3.04 5.70 -7.96
CA GLY A 16 3.06 6.68 -6.89
C GLY A 16 3.89 6.19 -5.72
N TRP A 17 4.53 7.12 -5.01
CA TRP A 17 5.32 6.81 -3.82
C TRP A 17 5.42 8.02 -2.89
N SER A 18 5.66 7.77 -1.60
CA SER A 18 5.93 8.82 -0.60
C SER A 18 6.74 8.24 0.56
N MET A 19 7.56 9.06 1.21
CA MET A 19 8.54 8.62 2.20
C MET A 19 8.59 9.55 3.42
N SER A 20 8.73 8.98 4.62
CA SER A 20 8.76 9.76 5.87
C SER A 20 9.51 9.03 6.98
N SER A 21 9.97 9.77 7.99
CA SER A 21 10.59 9.19 9.18
C SER A 21 9.58 8.51 10.11
N ARG A 22 8.27 8.80 9.97
CA ARG A 22 7.19 8.27 10.80
C ARG A 22 6.11 7.59 9.94
N MET A 23 5.55 6.50 10.44
CA MET A 23 4.42 5.83 9.80
C MET A 23 3.15 6.66 10.06
N LYS A 24 2.57 7.21 8.99
CA LYS A 24 1.36 8.06 9.03
C LYS A 24 0.48 7.72 7.84
N ALA A 25 -0.84 7.89 7.99
CA ALA A 25 -1.78 7.71 6.87
C ALA A 25 -1.47 8.63 5.67
N SER A 26 -0.88 9.81 5.93
CA SER A 26 -0.48 10.76 4.88
C SER A 26 0.47 10.14 3.85
N LEU A 27 1.36 9.22 4.24
CA LEU A 27 2.24 8.50 3.31
C LEU A 27 1.45 7.81 2.20
N VAL A 28 0.38 7.10 2.57
CA VAL A 28 -0.45 6.35 1.64
C VAL A 28 -1.29 7.31 0.80
N CYS A 29 -1.86 8.36 1.41
CA CYS A 29 -2.63 9.37 0.69
C CYS A 29 -1.79 10.09 -0.38
N ASP A 30 -0.55 10.47 -0.05
CA ASP A 30 0.36 11.17 -0.96
C ASP A 30 0.75 10.27 -2.14
N ALA A 31 1.11 9.01 -1.85
CA ALA A 31 1.45 8.03 -2.89
C ALA A 31 0.25 7.73 -3.81
N LEU A 32 -0.96 7.61 -3.26
CA LEU A 32 -2.17 7.39 -4.05
C LEU A 32 -2.55 8.61 -4.89
N THR A 33 -2.40 9.82 -4.34
CA THR A 33 -2.63 11.07 -5.08
C THR A 33 -1.70 11.14 -6.29
N MET A 34 -0.41 10.87 -6.10
CA MET A 34 0.57 10.79 -7.19
C MET A 34 0.15 9.77 -8.26
N ALA A 35 -0.31 8.58 -7.85
CA ALA A 35 -0.76 7.53 -8.77
C ALA A 35 -1.97 7.93 -9.62
N ILE A 36 -2.98 8.57 -9.00
CA ILE A 36 -4.16 9.08 -9.70
C ILE A 36 -3.75 10.14 -10.72
N TRP A 37 -2.87 11.06 -10.33
CA TRP A 37 -2.38 12.12 -11.21
C TRP A 37 -1.60 11.55 -12.41
N GLN A 38 -0.73 10.57 -12.18
CA GLN A 38 0.07 9.96 -13.25
C GLN A 38 -0.76 9.11 -14.22
N ARG A 39 -1.79 8.41 -13.73
CA ARG A 39 -2.56 7.45 -14.54
C ARG A 39 -3.88 7.98 -15.08
N GLN A 40 -4.41 9.06 -14.51
CA GLN A 40 -5.71 9.63 -14.89
C GLN A 40 -6.78 8.52 -15.10
N PRO A 41 -6.97 7.63 -14.11
CA PRO A 41 -7.82 6.47 -14.27
C PRO A 41 -9.27 6.91 -14.49
N LYS A 42 -9.99 6.16 -15.33
CA LYS A 42 -11.44 6.34 -15.47
C LYS A 42 -12.15 5.98 -14.17
N ALA A 43 -13.41 6.38 -14.05
CA ALA A 43 -14.26 5.97 -12.94
C ALA A 43 -14.25 4.44 -12.77
N ARG A 44 -14.44 3.98 -11.52
CA ARG A 44 -14.42 2.57 -11.08
C ARG A 44 -13.03 1.94 -10.88
N LEU A 45 -12.00 2.75 -10.54
CA LEU A 45 -10.74 2.22 -10.02
C LEU A 45 -10.95 1.54 -8.65
N ILE A 46 -10.38 0.36 -8.47
CA ILE A 46 -10.32 -0.33 -7.17
C ILE A 46 -8.90 -0.21 -6.63
N VAL A 47 -8.79 0.26 -5.39
CA VAL A 47 -7.52 0.28 -4.63
C VAL A 47 -7.56 -0.87 -3.64
N HIS A 48 -6.52 -1.69 -3.64
CA HIS A 48 -6.37 -2.81 -2.73
C HIS A 48 -5.20 -2.55 -1.78
N SER A 49 -5.45 -2.65 -0.49
CA SER A 49 -4.44 -2.61 0.56
C SER A 49 -4.57 -3.88 1.38
N ASP A 50 -3.52 -4.70 1.38
CA ASP A 50 -3.48 -5.90 2.19
C ASP A 50 -3.06 -5.57 3.62
N GLN A 51 -3.81 -6.08 4.59
CA GLN A 51 -3.39 -6.10 5.99
C GLN A 51 -3.67 -7.49 6.55
N SER A 52 -2.64 -8.31 6.69
CA SER A 52 -2.74 -9.55 7.45
C SER A 52 -2.47 -9.26 8.94
N LEU A 53 -3.44 -9.61 9.77
CA LEU A 53 -3.22 -9.69 11.21
C LEU A 53 -2.56 -11.06 11.48
N SER A 54 -1.30 -11.08 11.90
CA SER A 54 -0.74 -12.31 12.47
C SER A 54 -1.32 -12.48 13.87
N PRO A 55 -2.07 -13.56 14.17
CA PRO A 55 -2.33 -13.91 15.56
C PRO A 55 -0.98 -14.16 16.26
N PRO A 56 -0.89 -13.93 17.59
CA PRO A 56 0.28 -14.35 18.34
C PRO A 56 0.44 -15.86 18.15
N TYR A 57 1.64 -16.31 17.77
CA TYR A 57 1.98 -17.72 17.71
C TYR A 57 1.86 -18.32 19.12
N GLN A 58 0.66 -18.77 19.51
CA GLN A 58 0.52 -19.67 20.64
C GLN A 58 1.11 -21.01 20.20
N GLY A 59 2.20 -21.39 20.88
CA GLY A 59 2.99 -22.56 20.54
C GLY A 59 2.10 -23.77 20.30
N LEU A 60 2.34 -24.42 19.16
CA LEU A 60 2.08 -25.84 19.00
C LEU A 60 2.88 -26.57 20.09
N SER A 61 2.26 -26.75 21.26
CA SER A 61 2.59 -27.86 22.14
C SER A 61 2.04 -29.08 21.44
N ALA A 62 2.90 -29.80 20.75
CA ALA A 62 2.67 -31.19 20.43
C ALA A 62 2.32 -31.92 21.74
N ALA A 63 1.11 -32.44 21.82
CA ALA A 63 0.70 -33.53 22.69
C ALA A 63 -0.39 -34.30 21.95
#